data_AF-A0A1R4IUN2-F1
#
_entry.id   AF-A0A1R4IUN2-F1
#
_cell.length_a   1.000
_cell.length_b   1.000
_cell.length_c   1.000
_cell.angle_alpha   90.00
_cell.angle_beta   90.00
_cell.angle_gamma   90.00
#
_symmetry.space_group_name_H-M   'P 1'
#
loop_
_entity.id
_entity.type
_entity.pdbx_description
1 polymer ?
#
loop_
_entity_poly.entity_id
_entity_poly.type
_entity_poly.pdbx_seq_one_letter_code
_entity_poly.pdbx_strand_id
1 'polypeptide(L)'
;MAPSSRRVPVALASAVAVAVALSGCTAAQSARPASSGTATPSASATPTPSATPAVTALSAATGGVTGGDELTVTGTGLSGATAVAFGEERGTDVEVVDDATLTVRVPASVDYQTGSVAVRVLDGDELLAEAGDYAYDLVSGVDRQMQYLFQYWEDYNSDEWGDMNAVGGDCANFTSQGLIARGWEQRDDWYSRDRSATRSESWGYTPSMDAWFEENADELGATRLGMDDLDELAVGDIGMFDWEPNDSPNHVMTVSKVEKVDGKTKVYFVSHNLDGDYRDLDEVLGEQHPDGTAWFWSLSD
;
A
#
# COMPACT_ATOMS: atom_id res chain seq x y z
N MET A 1 36.79 20.76 -16.01
CA MET A 1 37.69 20.70 -14.84
C MET A 1 36.85 20.64 -13.58
N ALA A 2 37.25 19.83 -12.61
CA ALA A 2 36.71 19.74 -11.26
C ALA A 2 37.85 19.23 -10.33
N PRO A 3 37.69 19.18 -9.00
CA PRO A 3 36.68 19.79 -8.12
C PRO A 3 37.34 20.70 -7.05
N SER A 4 36.59 21.14 -6.03
CA SER A 4 37.19 21.53 -4.73
C SER A 4 36.21 21.36 -3.57
N SER A 5 36.38 20.29 -2.80
CA SER A 5 35.61 20.02 -1.58
C SER A 5 36.20 20.72 -0.36
N ARG A 6 35.38 21.34 0.51
CA ARG A 6 35.82 21.81 1.83
C ARG A 6 35.74 20.68 2.86
N ARG A 7 36.82 20.45 3.60
CA ARG A 7 36.87 19.59 4.79
C ARG A 7 36.86 20.45 6.05
N VAL A 8 36.19 20.00 7.11
CA VAL A 8 36.23 20.61 8.44
C VAL A 8 37.29 19.89 9.30
N PRO A 9 38.16 20.62 10.04
CA PRO A 9 39.18 19.99 10.88
C PRO A 9 38.64 19.60 12.26
N VAL A 10 39.12 18.46 12.78
CA VAL A 10 38.96 18.06 14.19
C VAL A 10 40.04 18.75 15.03
N ALA A 11 39.71 19.14 16.27
CA ALA A 11 40.65 19.68 17.24
C ALA A 11 40.73 18.78 18.49
N LEU A 12 41.95 18.36 18.86
CA LEU A 12 42.29 17.80 20.17
C LEU A 12 43.19 18.79 20.92
N ALA A 13 43.05 18.85 22.24
CA ALA A 13 43.96 19.52 23.18
C ALA A 13 44.05 18.72 24.50
N SER A 14 45.12 18.93 25.27
CA SER A 14 45.64 17.92 26.22
C SER A 14 46.11 18.52 27.56
N ALA A 15 46.66 17.63 28.43
CA ALA A 15 47.31 17.84 29.74
C ALA A 15 46.35 17.91 30.96
N VAL A 16 46.55 17.27 32.14
CA VAL A 16 47.64 16.50 32.83
C VAL A 16 48.29 17.22 34.02
N ALA A 17 48.03 16.68 35.23
CA ALA A 17 48.83 16.72 36.47
C ALA A 17 48.34 15.53 37.36
N VAL A 18 49.10 14.68 38.08
CA VAL A 18 50.44 14.70 38.73
C VAL A 18 50.47 15.54 40.02
N ALA A 19 50.70 15.01 41.24
CA ALA A 19 50.76 13.61 41.74
C ALA A 19 50.07 13.56 43.16
N VAL A 20 50.46 12.89 44.27
CA VAL A 20 51.66 12.20 44.83
C VAL A 20 51.16 11.04 45.75
N ALA A 21 52.03 10.12 46.22
CA ALA A 21 51.70 8.98 47.10
C ALA A 21 52.45 8.98 48.46
N LEU A 22 52.06 8.10 49.42
CA LEU A 22 52.98 7.18 50.16
C LEU A 22 52.34 6.39 51.35
N SER A 23 52.71 5.10 51.45
CA SER A 23 52.93 4.24 52.65
C SER A 23 51.80 3.88 53.65
N GLY A 24 51.76 2.60 54.09
CA GLY A 24 50.72 2.11 55.04
C GLY A 24 50.85 0.74 55.75
N CYS A 25 52.04 0.10 55.83
CA CYS A 25 52.36 -1.05 56.71
C CYS A 25 51.64 -2.43 56.51
N THR A 26 52.16 -3.47 57.20
CA THR A 26 51.83 -4.90 57.02
C THR A 26 51.49 -5.62 58.32
N ALA A 27 50.51 -6.54 58.30
CA ALA A 27 50.37 -7.67 59.23
C ALA A 27 49.52 -8.78 58.58
N ALA A 28 49.48 -9.99 59.18
CA ALA A 28 48.92 -11.19 58.54
C ALA A 28 47.98 -12.00 59.46
N GLN A 29 47.46 -13.11 58.91
CA GLN A 29 46.99 -14.32 59.61
C GLN A 29 45.55 -14.34 60.16
N SER A 30 44.67 -15.13 59.51
CA SER A 30 44.16 -16.41 60.07
C SER A 30 43.33 -17.15 59.02
N ALA A 31 43.20 -18.48 59.13
CA ALA A 31 42.43 -19.30 58.18
C ALA A 31 41.76 -20.51 58.85
N ARG A 32 40.44 -20.66 58.68
CA ARG A 32 39.67 -21.91 58.80
C ARG A 32 38.29 -21.76 58.11
N PRO A 33 37.51 -22.84 57.89
CA PRO A 33 37.04 -23.12 56.52
C PRO A 33 35.57 -22.80 56.26
N ALA A 34 35.26 -22.43 55.02
CA ALA A 34 33.93 -22.57 54.46
C ALA A 34 33.66 -24.04 54.06
N SER A 35 32.40 -24.46 54.08
CA SER A 35 32.01 -25.85 53.82
C SER A 35 32.13 -26.22 52.34
N SER A 36 32.64 -27.43 52.08
CA SER A 36 32.54 -28.08 50.77
C SER A 36 31.10 -28.57 50.54
N GLY A 37 30.21 -27.64 50.19
CA GLY A 37 28.90 -27.98 49.64
C GLY A 37 29.08 -28.59 48.26
N THR A 38 28.88 -29.90 48.13
CA THR A 38 28.91 -30.58 46.84
C THR A 38 27.71 -30.14 46.01
N ALA A 39 27.89 -29.09 45.21
CA ALA A 39 26.94 -28.71 44.19
C ALA A 39 26.88 -29.82 43.14
N THR A 40 25.81 -30.62 43.17
CA THR A 40 25.48 -31.52 42.07
C THR A 40 25.43 -30.69 40.80
N PRO A 41 26.16 -31.04 39.71
CA PRO A 41 26.00 -30.36 38.45
C PRO A 41 24.56 -30.61 38.00
N SER A 42 23.72 -29.56 38.05
CA SER A 42 22.40 -29.61 37.44
C SER A 42 22.61 -29.98 35.97
N ALA A 43 21.92 -31.01 35.49
CA ALA A 43 22.10 -31.47 34.11
C ALA A 43 21.79 -30.28 33.19
N SER A 44 22.80 -29.80 32.47
CA SER A 44 22.63 -28.75 31.48
C SER A 44 21.67 -29.31 30.43
N ALA A 45 20.44 -28.80 30.43
CA ALA A 45 19.44 -29.22 29.48
C ALA A 45 20.00 -28.91 28.09
N THR A 46 20.30 -29.97 27.33
CA THR A 46 20.71 -29.82 25.94
C THR A 46 19.59 -29.08 25.25
N PRO A 47 19.83 -27.90 24.64
CA PRO A 47 18.78 -27.20 23.93
C PRO A 47 18.28 -28.14 22.84
N THR A 48 16.99 -28.47 22.88
CA THR A 48 16.33 -29.13 21.76
C THR A 48 16.61 -28.29 20.52
N PRO A 49 17.11 -28.88 19.42
CA PRO A 49 17.27 -28.10 18.19
C PRO A 49 15.90 -27.55 17.83
N SER A 50 15.78 -26.23 17.71
CA SER A 50 14.56 -25.61 17.20
C SER A 50 14.29 -26.21 15.83
N ALA A 51 13.06 -26.65 15.58
CA ALA A 51 12.69 -27.06 14.23
C ALA A 51 12.89 -25.85 13.30
N THR A 52 13.51 -26.08 12.14
CA THR A 52 13.57 -25.05 11.10
C THR A 52 12.13 -24.71 10.71
N PRO A 53 11.73 -23.43 10.70
CA PRO A 53 10.39 -23.05 10.28
C PRO A 53 10.09 -23.55 8.87
N ALA A 54 8.86 -23.96 8.64
CA ALA A 54 8.43 -24.51 7.37
C ALA A 54 6.93 -24.26 7.16
N VAL A 55 6.58 -23.71 6.01
CA VAL A 55 5.19 -23.64 5.55
C VAL A 55 4.83 -24.94 4.82
N THR A 56 3.58 -25.35 4.94
CA THR A 56 3.03 -26.59 4.38
C THR A 56 1.81 -26.36 3.50
N ALA A 57 1.07 -25.27 3.72
CA ALA A 57 -0.05 -24.85 2.88
C ALA A 57 -0.33 -23.34 2.99
N LEU A 58 -0.93 -22.80 1.93
CA LEU A 58 -1.66 -21.53 1.89
C LEU A 58 -3.15 -21.85 1.69
N SER A 59 -4.07 -21.05 2.24
CA SER A 59 -5.52 -21.27 2.05
C SER A 59 -5.98 -21.03 0.61
N ALA A 60 -5.28 -20.16 -0.12
CA ALA A 60 -5.41 -19.93 -1.55
C ALA A 60 -4.03 -19.79 -2.21
N ALA A 61 -3.95 -20.02 -3.53
CA ALA A 61 -2.72 -19.82 -4.33
C ALA A 61 -2.94 -18.85 -5.51
N THR A 62 -4.08 -18.15 -5.52
CA THR A 62 -4.48 -17.14 -6.50
C THR A 62 -5.47 -16.16 -5.85
N GLY A 63 -5.55 -14.94 -6.36
CA GLY A 63 -6.51 -13.90 -5.98
C GLY A 63 -6.38 -12.65 -6.86
N GLY A 64 -7.15 -11.60 -6.54
CA GLY A 64 -7.20 -10.38 -7.35
C GLY A 64 -5.89 -9.58 -7.34
N VAL A 65 -5.55 -8.94 -8.47
CA VAL A 65 -4.45 -7.94 -8.56
C VAL A 65 -4.60 -6.80 -7.55
N THR A 66 -5.82 -6.52 -7.06
CA THR A 66 -6.08 -5.57 -5.96
C THR A 66 -5.74 -6.08 -4.56
N GLY A 67 -5.54 -7.39 -4.38
CA GLY A 67 -5.31 -8.00 -3.08
C GLY A 67 -6.53 -7.88 -2.14
N GLY A 68 -6.29 -7.59 -0.87
CA GLY A 68 -7.34 -7.38 0.15
C GLY A 68 -7.89 -8.66 0.79
N ASP A 69 -7.79 -9.81 0.11
CA ASP A 69 -8.16 -11.14 0.62
C ASP A 69 -7.39 -11.52 1.90
N GLU A 70 -8.04 -12.27 2.80
CA GLU A 70 -7.38 -12.90 3.95
C GLU A 70 -6.81 -14.28 3.60
N LEU A 71 -5.51 -14.44 3.79
CA LEU A 71 -4.78 -15.68 3.54
C LEU A 71 -4.33 -16.31 4.85
N THR A 72 -4.69 -17.58 5.08
CA THR A 72 -4.13 -18.38 6.17
C THR A 72 -2.88 -19.12 5.67
N VAL A 73 -1.81 -19.03 6.43
CA VAL A 73 -0.54 -19.76 6.21
C VAL A 73 -0.40 -20.83 7.29
N THR A 74 -0.21 -22.09 6.88
CA THR A 74 -0.14 -23.24 7.80
C THR A 74 1.22 -23.93 7.71
N GLY A 75 1.85 -24.23 8.84
CA GLY A 75 3.23 -24.71 8.91
C GLY A 75 3.65 -25.22 10.28
N THR A 76 4.92 -24.99 10.63
CA THR A 76 5.53 -25.23 11.95
C THR A 76 6.64 -24.21 12.19
N GLY A 77 6.89 -23.81 13.44
CA GLY A 77 7.92 -22.82 13.77
C GLY A 77 7.56 -21.38 13.39
N LEU A 78 6.27 -21.10 13.15
CA LEU A 78 5.78 -19.80 12.67
C LEU A 78 5.64 -18.76 13.79
N SER A 79 5.86 -19.13 15.06
CA SER A 79 5.68 -18.24 16.22
C SER A 79 6.61 -17.02 16.27
N GLY A 80 7.64 -16.96 15.42
CA GLY A 80 8.52 -15.80 15.24
C GLY A 80 8.19 -14.90 14.04
N ALA A 81 7.14 -15.19 13.28
CA ALA A 81 6.80 -14.41 12.09
C ALA A 81 6.30 -12.99 12.44
N THR A 82 6.78 -11.99 11.72
CA THR A 82 6.32 -10.59 11.83
C THR A 82 5.88 -9.99 10.50
N ALA A 83 6.13 -10.66 9.37
CA ALA A 83 5.71 -10.24 8.05
C ALA A 83 5.55 -11.44 7.10
N VAL A 84 4.71 -11.27 6.07
CA VAL A 84 4.68 -12.14 4.89
C VAL A 84 4.84 -11.28 3.66
N ALA A 85 5.74 -11.66 2.75
CA ALA A 85 6.02 -10.96 1.51
C ALA A 85 5.52 -11.76 0.31
N PHE A 86 4.98 -11.06 -0.70
CA PHE A 86 4.43 -11.58 -1.95
C PHE A 86 5.26 -10.96 -3.09
N GLY A 87 6.32 -11.66 -3.52
CA GLY A 87 7.33 -11.05 -4.39
C GLY A 87 8.11 -9.97 -3.64
N GLU A 88 7.95 -8.71 -4.05
CA GLU A 88 8.55 -7.54 -3.38
C GLU A 88 7.59 -6.87 -2.38
N GLU A 89 6.27 -7.07 -2.54
CA GLU A 89 5.25 -6.46 -1.69
C GLU A 89 5.08 -7.15 -0.34
N ARG A 90 4.57 -6.42 0.66
CA ARG A 90 4.32 -6.93 2.02
C ARG A 90 2.83 -6.93 2.36
N GLY A 91 2.32 -8.07 2.78
CA GLY A 91 0.96 -8.19 3.28
C GLY A 91 0.74 -7.46 4.60
N THR A 92 -0.48 -6.99 4.82
CA THR A 92 -0.92 -6.28 6.03
C THR A 92 -1.66 -7.22 6.99
N ASP A 93 -2.11 -6.72 8.14
CA ASP A 93 -2.91 -7.48 9.12
C ASP A 93 -2.34 -8.86 9.50
N VAL A 94 -1.01 -8.97 9.66
CA VAL A 94 -0.33 -10.23 10.01
C VAL A 94 -0.61 -10.60 11.46
N GLU A 95 -1.43 -11.63 11.69
CA GLU A 95 -1.72 -12.18 13.02
C GLU A 95 -1.18 -13.60 13.16
N VAL A 96 -0.24 -13.80 14.08
CA VAL A 96 0.27 -15.13 14.45
C VAL A 96 -0.65 -15.75 15.49
N VAL A 97 -1.45 -16.74 15.04
CA VAL A 97 -2.45 -17.41 15.87
C VAL A 97 -1.80 -18.47 16.77
N ASP A 98 -0.89 -19.28 16.22
CA ASP A 98 -0.04 -20.21 16.96
C ASP A 98 1.24 -20.57 16.18
N ASP A 99 2.08 -21.46 16.72
CA ASP A 99 3.33 -21.88 16.07
C ASP A 99 3.15 -22.62 14.72
N ALA A 100 1.93 -23.02 14.39
CA ALA A 100 1.58 -23.70 13.15
C ALA A 100 0.70 -22.84 12.22
N THR A 101 0.23 -21.66 12.66
CA THR A 101 -0.84 -20.91 11.98
C THR A 101 -0.66 -19.41 12.11
N LEU A 102 -0.68 -18.70 10.97
CA LEU A 102 -0.85 -17.25 10.93
C LEU A 102 -1.84 -16.85 9.81
N THR A 103 -2.44 -15.66 9.94
CA THR A 103 -3.17 -14.99 8.87
C THR A 103 -2.39 -13.76 8.38
N VAL A 104 -2.68 -13.35 7.15
CA VAL A 104 -2.16 -12.12 6.53
C VAL A 104 -3.17 -11.64 5.48
N ARG A 105 -3.33 -10.33 5.33
CA ARG A 105 -4.04 -9.73 4.20
C ARG A 105 -3.11 -9.64 2.99
N VAL A 106 -3.53 -10.20 1.87
CA VAL A 106 -2.79 -10.18 0.60
C VAL A 106 -2.64 -8.72 0.13
N PRO A 107 -1.42 -8.23 -0.18
CA PRO A 107 -1.24 -6.89 -0.73
C PRO A 107 -1.70 -6.85 -2.19
N ALA A 108 -2.00 -5.65 -2.70
CA ALA A 108 -2.14 -5.46 -4.14
C ALA A 108 -0.83 -5.87 -4.86
N SER A 109 -0.97 -6.36 -6.08
CA SER A 109 0.18 -6.56 -6.98
C SER A 109 0.77 -5.21 -7.43
N VAL A 110 2.09 -5.18 -7.65
CA VAL A 110 2.79 -4.02 -8.21
C VAL A 110 2.12 -3.60 -9.52
N ASP A 111 1.73 -2.34 -9.61
CA ASP A 111 1.07 -1.69 -10.74
C ASP A 111 -0.15 -2.48 -11.29
N TYR A 112 -0.84 -3.22 -10.41
CA TYR A 112 -1.99 -4.08 -10.71
C TYR A 112 -1.73 -5.13 -11.81
N GLN A 113 -0.49 -5.64 -11.87
CA GLN A 113 -0.05 -6.60 -12.89
C GLN A 113 -0.32 -8.06 -12.48
N THR A 114 -0.95 -8.81 -13.39
CA THR A 114 -1.16 -10.26 -13.23
C THR A 114 0.16 -11.04 -13.34
N GLY A 115 0.37 -12.03 -12.48
CA GLY A 115 1.54 -12.89 -12.52
C GLY A 115 1.76 -13.71 -11.25
N SER A 116 2.68 -14.68 -11.30
CA SER A 116 3.04 -15.50 -10.13
C SER A 116 4.22 -14.92 -9.39
N VAL A 117 4.11 -14.79 -8.06
CA VAL A 117 5.16 -14.32 -7.16
C VAL A 117 5.44 -15.33 -6.05
N ALA A 118 6.69 -15.40 -5.58
CA ALA A 118 7.05 -16.25 -4.44
C ALA A 118 6.60 -15.62 -3.12
N VAL A 119 5.93 -16.42 -2.28
CA VAL A 119 5.45 -16.03 -0.95
C VAL A 119 6.47 -16.45 0.11
N ARG A 120 6.82 -15.54 1.02
CA ARG A 120 7.88 -15.73 2.03
C ARG A 120 7.44 -15.25 3.41
N VAL A 121 7.63 -16.07 4.44
CA VAL A 121 7.36 -15.72 5.85
C VAL A 121 8.66 -15.24 6.50
N LEU A 122 8.61 -14.09 7.19
CA LEU A 122 9.78 -13.34 7.64
C LEU A 122 9.71 -12.94 9.14
N ASP A 123 10.86 -12.82 9.79
CA ASP A 123 11.09 -12.04 11.01
C ASP A 123 11.81 -10.74 10.62
N GLY A 124 11.07 -9.63 10.59
CA GLY A 124 11.51 -8.40 9.94
C GLY A 124 11.82 -8.61 8.45
N ASP A 125 13.11 -8.65 8.12
CA ASP A 125 13.65 -8.96 6.78
C ASP A 125 14.32 -10.35 6.70
N GLU A 126 14.47 -11.09 7.81
CA GLU A 126 15.08 -12.42 7.82
C GLU A 126 14.08 -13.50 7.39
N LEU A 127 14.46 -14.35 6.44
CA LEU A 127 13.62 -15.43 5.92
C LEU A 127 13.48 -16.56 6.95
N LEU A 128 12.25 -16.78 7.43
CA LEU A 128 11.90 -17.95 8.24
C LEU A 128 11.59 -19.16 7.36
N ALA A 129 10.71 -18.97 6.36
CA ALA A 129 10.27 -20.05 5.47
C ALA A 129 9.79 -19.53 4.11
N GLU A 130 10.10 -20.29 3.05
CA GLU A 130 9.42 -20.20 1.76
C GLU A 130 8.01 -20.82 1.87
N ALA A 131 7.00 -20.18 1.27
CA ALA A 131 5.60 -20.61 1.34
C ALA A 131 5.02 -21.13 0.01
N GLY A 132 5.80 -21.07 -1.08
CA GLY A 132 5.38 -21.43 -2.43
C GLY A 132 5.07 -20.20 -3.28
N ASP A 133 4.35 -20.40 -4.39
CA ASP A 133 3.97 -19.33 -5.31
C ASP A 133 2.49 -18.92 -5.12
N TYR A 134 2.18 -17.66 -5.36
CA TYR A 134 0.82 -17.10 -5.40
C TYR A 134 0.62 -16.34 -6.72
N ALA A 135 -0.53 -16.54 -7.38
CA ALA A 135 -0.84 -15.93 -8.68
C ALA A 135 -1.84 -14.77 -8.55
N TYR A 136 -1.43 -13.59 -8.99
CA TYR A 136 -2.33 -12.46 -9.16
C TYR A 136 -3.06 -12.59 -10.51
N ASP A 137 -4.40 -12.61 -10.46
CA ASP A 137 -5.32 -12.81 -11.57
C ASP A 137 -6.41 -11.70 -11.57
N LEU A 138 -7.19 -11.59 -12.66
CA LEU A 138 -8.30 -10.63 -12.75
C LEU A 138 -9.62 -11.27 -12.33
N VAL A 139 -9.93 -11.29 -11.02
CA VAL A 139 -11.10 -12.03 -10.48
C VAL A 139 -12.35 -11.17 -10.32
N SER A 140 -12.19 -9.86 -10.09
CA SER A 140 -13.24 -8.88 -9.80
C SER A 140 -13.45 -7.87 -10.95
N GLY A 141 -14.39 -6.92 -10.76
CA GLY A 141 -14.49 -5.74 -11.61
C GLY A 141 -13.32 -4.78 -11.41
N VAL A 142 -13.04 -4.43 -10.14
CA VAL A 142 -11.98 -3.48 -9.78
C VAL A 142 -10.61 -3.93 -10.28
N ASP A 143 -10.30 -5.23 -10.29
CA ASP A 143 -9.07 -5.77 -10.88
C ASP A 143 -8.83 -5.30 -12.32
N ARG A 144 -9.87 -5.36 -13.16
CA ARG A 144 -9.81 -4.94 -14.57
C ARG A 144 -9.79 -3.43 -14.71
N GLN A 145 -10.52 -2.71 -13.86
CA GLN A 145 -10.48 -1.25 -13.78
C GLN A 145 -9.07 -0.76 -13.47
N MET A 146 -8.43 -1.32 -12.43
CA MET A 146 -7.08 -0.93 -12.03
C MET A 146 -6.04 -1.33 -13.06
N GLN A 147 -6.06 -2.58 -13.56
CA GLN A 147 -5.10 -2.97 -14.61
C GLN A 147 -5.21 -2.06 -15.85
N TYR A 148 -6.41 -1.70 -16.28
CA TYR A 148 -6.59 -0.78 -17.42
C TYR A 148 -6.02 0.61 -17.13
N LEU A 149 -6.36 1.20 -15.98
CA LEU A 149 -5.92 2.54 -15.64
C LEU A 149 -4.38 2.59 -15.45
N PHE A 150 -3.79 1.56 -14.82
CA PHE A 150 -2.33 1.45 -14.68
C PHE A 150 -1.60 1.11 -15.98
N GLN A 151 -2.28 0.50 -16.96
CA GLN A 151 -1.73 0.33 -18.31
C GLN A 151 -1.70 1.62 -19.13
N TYR A 152 -2.61 2.57 -18.88
CA TYR A 152 -2.86 3.70 -19.78
C TYR A 152 -2.80 5.10 -19.14
N TRP A 153 -2.31 5.24 -17.90
CA TRP A 153 -2.20 6.55 -17.23
C TRP A 153 -1.15 7.47 -17.87
N GLU A 154 -0.01 6.94 -18.35
CA GLU A 154 0.98 7.70 -19.14
C GLU A 154 0.95 7.39 -20.65
N ASP A 155 0.74 6.12 -21.03
CA ASP A 155 0.63 5.69 -22.44
C ASP A 155 -0.85 5.68 -22.87
N TYR A 156 -1.37 6.78 -23.43
CA TYR A 156 -2.81 6.94 -23.68
C TYR A 156 -3.40 5.97 -24.75
N ASN A 157 -4.51 5.28 -24.44
CA ASN A 157 -5.30 4.44 -25.38
C ASN A 157 -6.12 5.26 -26.41
N SER A 158 -5.44 6.17 -27.10
CA SER A 158 -6.00 7.14 -28.04
C SER A 158 -6.49 6.54 -29.38
N ASP A 159 -6.08 5.31 -29.72
CA ASP A 159 -6.55 4.59 -30.92
C ASP A 159 -7.96 3.98 -30.73
N GLU A 160 -8.42 3.81 -29.48
CA GLU A 160 -9.78 3.38 -29.14
C GLU A 160 -10.65 4.56 -28.67
N TRP A 161 -10.16 5.32 -27.69
CA TRP A 161 -10.96 6.33 -26.96
C TRP A 161 -10.65 7.78 -27.33
N GLY A 162 -9.61 8.02 -28.11
CA GLY A 162 -9.11 9.36 -28.41
C GLY A 162 -8.34 10.00 -27.25
N ASP A 163 -7.75 11.15 -27.53
CA ASP A 163 -7.14 12.06 -26.55
C ASP A 163 -7.99 13.35 -26.53
N MET A 164 -8.55 13.71 -25.37
CA MET A 164 -9.34 14.92 -25.21
C MET A 164 -8.59 16.08 -24.53
N ASN A 165 -7.29 15.98 -24.25
CA ASN A 165 -6.51 17.10 -23.66
C ASN A 165 -6.66 18.40 -24.47
N ALA A 166 -6.67 18.29 -25.80
CA ALA A 166 -6.82 19.44 -26.70
C ALA A 166 -8.23 20.09 -26.70
N VAL A 167 -9.24 19.46 -26.09
CA VAL A 167 -10.63 19.97 -26.01
C VAL A 167 -11.19 20.06 -24.59
N GLY A 168 -10.48 19.53 -23.59
CA GLY A 168 -10.90 19.46 -22.19
C GLY A 168 -11.77 18.23 -21.87
N GLY A 169 -11.82 17.88 -20.57
CA GLY A 169 -12.64 16.79 -20.04
C GLY A 169 -12.02 15.39 -20.12
N ASP A 170 -10.70 15.28 -20.35
CA ASP A 170 -10.08 13.98 -20.58
C ASP A 170 -9.93 13.13 -19.31
N CYS A 171 -9.78 13.75 -18.15
CA CYS A 171 -9.95 13.10 -16.85
C CYS A 171 -11.27 12.32 -16.72
N ALA A 172 -12.38 12.85 -17.25
CA ALA A 172 -13.67 12.16 -17.32
C ALA A 172 -13.69 11.06 -18.40
N ASN A 173 -13.05 11.29 -19.55
CA ASN A 173 -12.87 10.28 -20.60
C ASN A 173 -12.09 9.05 -20.07
N PHE A 174 -10.99 9.26 -19.36
CA PHE A 174 -10.15 8.22 -18.76
C PHE A 174 -10.85 7.48 -17.63
N THR A 175 -11.52 8.21 -16.73
CA THR A 175 -12.37 7.60 -15.69
C THR A 175 -13.46 6.74 -16.31
N SER A 176 -14.10 7.20 -17.39
CA SER A 176 -15.11 6.42 -18.12
C SER A 176 -14.55 5.15 -18.76
N GLN A 177 -13.33 5.19 -19.31
CA GLN A 177 -12.64 4.00 -19.82
C GLN A 177 -12.38 2.97 -18.71
N GLY A 178 -11.96 3.43 -17.52
CA GLY A 178 -11.82 2.58 -16.34
C GLY A 178 -13.12 1.85 -15.98
N LEU A 179 -14.26 2.53 -16.04
CA LEU A 179 -15.57 1.92 -15.77
C LEU A 179 -15.97 0.89 -16.84
N ILE A 180 -15.68 1.14 -18.12
CA ILE A 180 -15.83 0.12 -19.18
C ILE A 180 -14.94 -1.10 -18.89
N ALA A 181 -13.70 -0.90 -18.46
CA ALA A 181 -12.80 -2.00 -18.08
C ALA A 181 -13.30 -2.76 -16.83
N ARG A 182 -13.86 -2.06 -15.83
CA ARG A 182 -14.55 -2.68 -14.68
C ARG A 182 -15.64 -3.65 -15.16
N GLY A 183 -16.30 -3.31 -16.26
CA GLY A 183 -17.29 -4.13 -16.97
C GLY A 183 -18.62 -3.44 -17.22
N TRP A 184 -18.70 -2.12 -17.06
CA TRP A 184 -19.91 -1.35 -17.33
C TRP A 184 -20.18 -1.28 -18.84
N GLU A 185 -21.46 -1.30 -19.23
CA GLU A 185 -21.87 -1.13 -20.64
C GLU A 185 -22.23 0.35 -20.91
N GLN A 186 -21.90 0.85 -22.11
CA GLN A 186 -22.36 2.18 -22.53
C GLN A 186 -23.88 2.23 -22.68
N ARG A 187 -24.49 3.34 -22.26
CA ARG A 187 -25.92 3.63 -22.32
C ARG A 187 -26.22 4.64 -23.45
N ASP A 188 -27.44 5.15 -23.54
CA ASP A 188 -27.79 6.28 -24.41
C ASP A 188 -27.60 7.65 -23.72
N ASP A 189 -27.55 7.68 -22.39
CA ASP A 189 -27.21 8.84 -21.55
C ASP A 189 -25.71 8.95 -21.22
N TRP A 190 -24.96 7.83 -21.18
CA TRP A 190 -23.50 7.78 -20.96
C TRP A 190 -22.77 6.96 -22.03
N TYR A 191 -22.02 7.60 -22.94
CA TYR A 191 -21.36 6.93 -24.07
C TYR A 191 -20.18 7.71 -24.70
N SER A 192 -19.30 6.99 -25.40
CA SER A 192 -18.32 7.53 -26.34
C SER A 192 -18.19 6.67 -27.61
N ARG A 193 -18.10 7.34 -28.76
CA ARG A 193 -18.06 6.75 -30.10
C ARG A 193 -17.04 7.48 -30.96
N ASP A 194 -16.48 6.75 -31.93
CA ASP A 194 -15.51 7.25 -32.91
C ASP A 194 -14.33 8.00 -32.26
N ARG A 195 -13.70 7.38 -31.24
CA ARG A 195 -12.58 7.95 -30.45
C ARG A 195 -12.95 9.27 -29.76
N SER A 196 -14.06 9.24 -29.01
CA SER A 196 -14.65 10.40 -28.33
C SER A 196 -15.01 11.61 -29.21
N ALA A 197 -15.01 11.45 -30.54
CA ALA A 197 -15.48 12.46 -31.48
C ALA A 197 -17.01 12.66 -31.40
N THR A 198 -17.77 11.66 -30.94
CA THR A 198 -19.18 11.79 -30.56
C THR A 198 -19.41 11.09 -29.22
N ARG A 199 -19.80 11.84 -28.19
CA ARG A 199 -19.94 11.37 -26.81
C ARG A 199 -21.10 12.07 -26.10
N SER A 200 -21.59 11.51 -25.00
CA SER A 200 -22.45 12.24 -24.06
C SER A 200 -21.63 13.30 -23.29
N GLU A 201 -22.32 14.24 -22.66
CA GLU A 201 -21.64 15.17 -21.72
C GLU A 201 -21.15 14.43 -20.48
N SER A 202 -21.95 13.51 -19.93
CA SER A 202 -21.62 12.64 -18.78
C SER A 202 -20.38 11.77 -18.95
N TRP A 203 -19.98 11.45 -20.19
CA TRP A 203 -18.73 10.73 -20.47
C TRP A 203 -17.49 11.62 -20.34
N GLY A 204 -17.61 12.89 -20.71
CA GLY A 204 -16.47 13.73 -21.08
C GLY A 204 -16.53 15.16 -20.59
N TYR A 205 -17.32 15.44 -19.55
CA TYR A 205 -17.42 16.71 -18.86
C TYR A 205 -17.85 16.50 -17.41
N THR A 206 -16.98 16.87 -16.47
CA THR A 206 -17.06 16.47 -15.06
C THR A 206 -18.37 16.84 -14.34
N PRO A 207 -18.95 18.05 -14.47
CA PRO A 207 -20.24 18.37 -13.83
C PRO A 207 -21.40 17.50 -14.34
N SER A 208 -21.42 17.20 -15.65
CA SER A 208 -22.43 16.31 -16.23
C SER A 208 -22.18 14.83 -15.91
N MET A 209 -20.97 14.45 -15.50
CA MET A 209 -20.66 13.12 -14.96
C MET A 209 -21.15 12.98 -13.52
N ASP A 210 -20.85 13.95 -12.65
CA ASP A 210 -21.27 13.97 -11.25
C ASP A 210 -22.81 14.01 -11.11
N ALA A 211 -23.48 14.88 -11.87
CA ALA A 211 -24.94 14.93 -11.92
C ALA A 211 -25.56 13.62 -12.48
N TRP A 212 -24.86 12.93 -13.39
CA TRP A 212 -25.32 11.64 -13.91
C TRP A 212 -25.17 10.51 -12.88
N PHE A 213 -24.10 10.50 -12.08
CA PHE A 213 -24.00 9.61 -10.92
C PHE A 213 -25.10 9.89 -9.89
N GLU A 214 -25.42 11.16 -9.61
CA GLU A 214 -26.52 11.50 -8.68
C GLU A 214 -27.90 11.06 -9.21
N GLU A 215 -28.20 11.29 -10.50
CA GLU A 215 -29.48 10.88 -11.10
C GLU A 215 -29.65 9.36 -11.20
N ASN A 216 -28.56 8.59 -11.35
CA ASN A 216 -28.58 7.14 -11.56
C ASN A 216 -28.12 6.32 -10.35
N ALA A 217 -27.87 6.94 -9.18
CA ALA A 217 -27.25 6.31 -8.01
C ALA A 217 -27.86 4.96 -7.61
N ASP A 218 -29.20 4.89 -7.52
CA ASP A 218 -29.97 3.67 -7.19
C ASP A 218 -29.82 2.54 -8.24
N GLU A 219 -29.54 2.86 -9.52
CA GLU A 219 -29.34 1.87 -10.59
C GLU A 219 -27.88 1.41 -10.66
N LEU A 220 -26.93 2.32 -10.40
CA LEU A 220 -25.49 2.06 -10.44
C LEU A 220 -24.95 1.41 -9.16
N GLY A 221 -25.73 1.38 -8.08
CA GLY A 221 -25.25 0.99 -6.75
C GLY A 221 -24.25 2.00 -6.17
N ALA A 222 -24.34 3.27 -6.58
CA ALA A 222 -23.40 4.31 -6.23
C ALA A 222 -23.84 5.05 -4.94
N THR A 223 -22.91 5.27 -4.01
CA THR A 223 -23.13 6.03 -2.77
C THR A 223 -22.26 7.27 -2.75
N ARG A 224 -22.85 8.45 -2.49
CA ARG A 224 -22.10 9.70 -2.37
C ARG A 224 -21.49 9.82 -0.97
N LEU A 225 -20.17 9.94 -0.90
CA LEU A 225 -19.37 10.09 0.32
C LEU A 225 -18.69 11.47 0.37
N GLY A 226 -18.44 11.99 1.57
CA GLY A 226 -17.76 13.25 1.82
C GLY A 226 -16.33 13.09 2.35
N MET A 227 -15.68 14.23 2.63
CA MET A 227 -14.33 14.29 3.19
C MET A 227 -14.21 13.79 4.64
N ASP A 228 -15.33 13.62 5.35
CA ASP A 228 -15.37 13.01 6.69
C ASP A 228 -15.46 11.47 6.62
N ASP A 229 -15.85 10.90 5.46
CA ASP A 229 -16.19 9.48 5.28
C ASP A 229 -15.06 8.68 4.56
N LEU A 230 -13.82 9.20 4.58
CA LEU A 230 -12.70 8.66 3.80
C LEU A 230 -12.34 7.20 4.15
N ASP A 231 -12.73 6.69 5.32
CA ASP A 231 -12.54 5.30 5.70
C ASP A 231 -13.61 4.32 5.18
N GLU A 232 -14.65 4.80 4.50
CA GLU A 232 -15.61 3.97 3.74
C GLU A 232 -15.18 3.77 2.27
N LEU A 233 -14.15 4.48 1.78
CA LEU A 233 -13.69 4.40 0.39
C LEU A 233 -12.95 3.10 0.05
N ALA A 234 -13.19 2.61 -1.17
CA ALA A 234 -12.53 1.47 -1.79
C ALA A 234 -11.67 1.86 -3.01
N VAL A 235 -10.78 0.96 -3.43
CA VAL A 235 -10.07 1.07 -4.72
C VAL A 235 -11.09 0.91 -5.86
N GLY A 236 -10.99 1.75 -6.89
CA GLY A 236 -11.95 1.80 -8.00
C GLY A 236 -13.15 2.73 -7.79
N ASP A 237 -13.29 3.35 -6.62
CA ASP A 237 -14.24 4.44 -6.38
C ASP A 237 -13.83 5.73 -7.12
N ILE A 238 -14.77 6.65 -7.33
CA ILE A 238 -14.56 7.85 -8.15
C ILE A 238 -14.51 9.11 -7.27
N GLY A 239 -13.41 9.86 -7.33
CA GLY A 239 -13.27 11.17 -6.68
C GLY A 239 -13.61 12.32 -7.62
N MET A 240 -14.53 13.17 -7.19
CA MET A 240 -14.94 14.41 -7.85
C MET A 240 -14.29 15.60 -7.14
N PHE A 241 -13.74 16.54 -7.90
CA PHE A 241 -12.93 17.64 -7.39
C PHE A 241 -13.38 18.98 -7.98
N ASP A 242 -13.55 19.98 -7.13
CA ASP A 242 -13.80 21.38 -7.50
C ASP A 242 -12.63 22.24 -7.01
N TRP A 243 -11.72 22.61 -7.92
CA TRP A 243 -10.57 23.46 -7.62
C TRP A 243 -10.93 24.93 -7.34
N GLU A 244 -12.16 25.36 -7.64
CA GLU A 244 -12.61 26.76 -7.59
C GLU A 244 -13.95 26.84 -6.83
N PRO A 245 -13.98 26.53 -5.52
CA PRO A 245 -15.16 26.06 -4.78
C PRO A 245 -16.45 26.84 -5.10
N ASN A 246 -17.24 26.26 -5.99
CA ASN A 246 -18.48 26.81 -6.55
C ASN A 246 -19.62 25.77 -6.65
N ASP A 247 -19.40 24.58 -6.08
CA ASP A 247 -20.30 23.42 -6.11
C ASP A 247 -20.47 22.84 -7.53
N SER A 248 -19.40 22.84 -8.33
CA SER A 248 -19.37 22.29 -9.69
C SER A 248 -18.00 21.67 -9.99
N PRO A 249 -17.85 20.34 -10.02
CA PRO A 249 -16.54 19.70 -10.09
C PRO A 249 -15.91 19.92 -11.45
N ASN A 250 -14.66 20.38 -11.47
CA ASN A 250 -13.89 20.67 -12.67
C ASN A 250 -12.86 19.56 -13.00
N HIS A 251 -12.65 18.59 -12.10
CA HIS A 251 -11.78 17.43 -12.32
C HIS A 251 -12.33 16.15 -11.65
N VAL A 252 -11.96 15.00 -12.19
CA VAL A 252 -12.36 13.67 -11.68
C VAL A 252 -11.18 12.69 -11.79
N MET A 253 -11.01 11.84 -10.79
CA MET A 253 -9.96 10.83 -10.73
C MET A 253 -10.50 9.53 -10.13
N THR A 254 -9.88 8.39 -10.44
CA THR A 254 -10.26 7.09 -9.82
C THR A 254 -9.36 6.80 -8.63
N VAL A 255 -9.92 6.31 -7.51
CA VAL A 255 -9.16 5.89 -6.33
C VAL A 255 -8.27 4.69 -6.69
N SER A 256 -6.95 4.88 -6.64
CA SER A 256 -5.92 3.88 -6.97
C SER A 256 -5.28 3.22 -5.76
N LYS A 257 -5.46 3.75 -4.55
CA LYS A 257 -5.05 3.10 -3.29
C LYS A 257 -5.79 3.71 -2.10
N VAL A 258 -6.15 2.87 -1.13
CA VAL A 258 -6.61 3.29 0.20
C VAL A 258 -5.77 2.55 1.25
N GLU A 259 -5.18 3.26 2.21
CA GLU A 259 -4.40 2.64 3.28
C GLU A 259 -4.50 3.39 4.62
N LYS A 260 -3.99 2.80 5.71
CA LYS A 260 -3.99 3.40 7.05
C LYS A 260 -2.58 3.78 7.47
N VAL A 261 -2.29 5.08 7.55
CA VAL A 261 -0.99 5.64 8.00
C VAL A 261 -1.18 6.38 9.32
N ASP A 262 -0.44 6.00 10.36
CA ASP A 262 -0.54 6.55 11.72
C ASP A 262 -1.99 6.65 12.27
N GLY A 263 -2.86 5.71 11.86
CA GLY A 263 -4.27 5.66 12.25
C GLY A 263 -5.21 6.56 11.45
N LYS A 264 -4.73 7.30 10.43
CA LYS A 264 -5.54 8.03 9.46
C LYS A 264 -5.75 7.22 8.18
N THR A 265 -6.83 7.44 7.46
CA THR A 265 -6.91 6.99 6.06
C THR A 265 -6.04 7.89 5.18
N LYS A 266 -5.32 7.28 4.26
CA LYS A 266 -4.69 7.89 3.10
C LYS A 266 -5.37 7.36 1.85
N VAL A 267 -5.65 8.26 0.90
CA VAL A 267 -6.34 7.96 -0.36
C VAL A 267 -5.48 8.50 -1.50
N TYR A 268 -5.26 7.68 -2.52
CA TYR A 268 -4.46 8.00 -3.69
C TYR A 268 -5.28 7.82 -4.97
N PHE A 269 -4.92 8.56 -6.01
CA PHE A 269 -5.68 8.62 -7.25
C PHE A 269 -4.82 8.39 -8.51
N VAL A 270 -5.42 7.71 -9.49
CA VAL A 270 -4.93 7.60 -10.86
C VAL A 270 -5.73 8.55 -11.78
N SER A 271 -5.03 9.34 -12.61
CA SER A 271 -5.61 10.48 -13.33
C SER A 271 -4.93 10.82 -14.66
N HIS A 272 -5.68 11.51 -15.54
CA HIS A 272 -5.19 12.19 -16.76
C HIS A 272 -5.29 13.73 -16.63
N ASN A 273 -4.87 14.49 -17.64
CA ASN A 273 -4.71 15.96 -17.68
C ASN A 273 -3.60 16.52 -16.76
N LEU A 274 -3.44 15.96 -15.57
CA LEU A 274 -2.18 15.97 -14.83
C LEU A 274 -1.91 14.51 -14.46
N ASP A 275 -1.11 13.87 -15.31
CA ASP A 275 -0.98 12.42 -15.34
C ASP A 275 -0.28 11.90 -14.08
N GLY A 276 -0.82 10.83 -13.51
CA GLY A 276 -0.27 10.17 -12.32
C GLY A 276 -1.06 8.93 -11.92
N ASP A 277 -0.41 8.07 -11.15
CA ASP A 277 -0.84 6.73 -10.73
C ASP A 277 -1.25 6.65 -9.25
N TYR A 278 -0.49 7.31 -8.36
CA TYR A 278 -0.71 7.36 -6.92
C TYR A 278 -0.64 8.79 -6.37
N ARG A 279 -1.53 9.68 -6.87
CA ARG A 279 -1.62 11.08 -6.40
C ARG A 279 -2.29 11.18 -5.03
N ASP A 280 -1.56 11.61 -4.00
CA ASP A 280 -2.03 11.71 -2.61
C ASP A 280 -3.09 12.81 -2.43
N LEU A 281 -4.25 12.48 -1.86
CA LEU A 281 -5.34 13.41 -1.58
C LEU A 281 -4.92 14.62 -0.72
N ASP A 282 -4.04 14.40 0.27
CA ASP A 282 -3.56 15.48 1.14
C ASP A 282 -2.59 16.42 0.39
N GLU A 283 -1.87 15.95 -0.62
CA GLU A 283 -1.02 16.83 -1.45
C GLU A 283 -1.90 17.61 -2.45
N VAL A 284 -2.84 16.91 -3.10
CA VAL A 284 -3.78 17.49 -4.06
C VAL A 284 -4.61 18.62 -3.43
N LEU A 285 -5.20 18.41 -2.26
CA LEU A 285 -6.02 19.42 -1.57
C LEU A 285 -5.25 20.28 -0.56
N GLY A 286 -4.06 19.88 -0.11
CA GLY A 286 -3.26 20.63 0.87
C GLY A 286 -2.19 21.53 0.26
N GLU A 287 -1.61 21.16 -0.88
CA GLU A 287 -0.51 21.88 -1.52
C GLU A 287 -0.82 22.34 -2.95
N GLN A 288 -1.46 21.49 -3.77
CA GLN A 288 -1.74 21.79 -5.18
C GLN A 288 -2.98 22.71 -5.34
N HIS A 289 -4.08 22.41 -4.63
CA HIS A 289 -5.36 23.11 -4.70
C HIS A 289 -5.91 23.46 -3.27
N PRO A 290 -5.23 24.35 -2.51
CA PRO A 290 -5.51 24.58 -1.08
C PRO A 290 -6.86 25.23 -0.72
N ASP A 291 -7.57 25.78 -1.71
CA ASP A 291 -8.94 26.28 -1.56
C ASP A 291 -10.00 25.30 -2.12
N GLY A 292 -9.58 24.19 -2.74
CA GLY A 292 -10.46 23.25 -3.44
C GLY A 292 -11.24 22.31 -2.51
N THR A 293 -12.29 21.69 -3.04
CA THR A 293 -13.11 20.69 -2.35
C THR A 293 -13.19 19.39 -3.14
N ALA A 294 -13.55 18.30 -2.45
CA ALA A 294 -13.79 17.01 -3.07
C ALA A 294 -14.95 16.25 -2.39
N TRP A 295 -15.52 15.31 -3.13
CA TRP A 295 -16.45 14.29 -2.68
C TRP A 295 -16.31 13.07 -3.57
N PHE A 296 -16.94 11.96 -3.20
CA PHE A 296 -16.69 10.67 -3.84
C PHE A 296 -17.97 9.94 -4.17
N TRP A 297 -17.91 9.08 -5.19
CA TRP A 297 -18.91 8.06 -5.49
C TRP A 297 -18.28 6.71 -5.23
N SER A 298 -18.70 6.08 -4.13
CA SER A 298 -18.35 4.68 -3.86
C SER A 298 -19.25 3.76 -4.66
N LEU A 299 -18.65 2.77 -5.34
CA LEU A 299 -19.32 1.95 -6.35
C LEU A 299 -19.32 0.47 -5.94
N SER A 300 -20.50 -0.11 -5.76
CA SER A 300 -20.64 -1.55 -5.46
C SER A 300 -20.15 -2.45 -6.60
N ASP A 301 -19.61 -3.62 -6.24
CA ASP A 301 -19.31 -4.76 -7.14
C ASP A 301 -20.48 -5.74 -7.31
#